data_AF-A0A7C6IBF8-F1
#
_entry.id   AF-A0A7C6IBF8-F1
#
_cell.length_a   1.000
_cell.length_b   1.000
_cell.length_c   1.000
_cell.angle_alpha   90.00
_cell.angle_beta   90.00
_cell.angle_gamma   90.00
#
_symmetry.space_group_name_H-M   'P 1'
#
loop_
_entity.id
_entity.type
_entity.pdbx_description
1 polymer ?
#
loop_
_entity_poly.entity_id
_entity_poly.type
_entity_poly.pdbx_seq_one_letter_code
_entity_poly.pdbx_strand_id
1 'polypeptide(L)' 'AAWRAAAAAAASGRDATIPLVARKGRASYLGERSAGHQDPGATSMALLFESAARTLG' A
#
# COMPACT_ATOMS: atom_id res chain seq x y z
N ALA A 1 9.13 -15.64 -10.49
CA ALA A 1 8.90 -14.48 -11.42
C ALA A 1 7.62 -13.70 -11.08
N ALA A 2 6.42 -14.32 -11.14
CA ALA A 2 5.15 -13.64 -10.87
C ALA A 2 5.06 -12.99 -9.48
N TRP A 3 5.52 -13.67 -8.43
CA TRP A 3 5.50 -13.12 -7.07
C TRP A 3 6.37 -11.87 -6.91
N ARG A 4 7.55 -11.82 -7.54
CA ARG A 4 8.42 -10.63 -7.52
C ARG A 4 7.76 -9.44 -8.23
N ALA A 5 7.09 -9.69 -9.36
CA ALA A 5 6.33 -8.66 -10.05
C ALA A 5 5.14 -8.16 -9.20
N ALA A 6 4.43 -9.08 -8.52
CA ALA A 6 3.35 -8.72 -7.61
C ALA A 6 3.84 -7.89 -6.41
N ALA A 7 5.00 -8.23 -5.82
CA ALA A 7 5.62 -7.44 -4.76
C ALA A 7 6.00 -6.03 -5.22
N ALA A 8 6.58 -5.89 -6.42
CA ALA A 8 6.90 -4.58 -6.98
C ALA A 8 5.64 -3.74 -7.25
N ALA A 9 4.59 -4.35 -7.79
CA ALA A 9 3.31 -3.68 -8.01
C ALA A 9 2.65 -3.25 -6.68
N ALA A 10 2.68 -4.10 -5.65
CA ALA A 10 2.14 -3.78 -4.34
C ALA A 10 2.91 -2.64 -3.65
N ALA A 11 4.25 -2.62 -3.77
CA ALA A 11 5.08 -1.52 -3.28
C ALA A 11 4.75 -0.19 -3.99
N SER A 12 4.64 -0.22 -5.32
CA SER A 12 4.23 0.97 -6.08
C SER A 12 2.81 1.44 -5.71
N GLY A 13 1.87 0.51 -5.53
CA GLY A 13 0.50 0.83 -5.13
C GLY A 13 0.42 1.45 -3.72
N ARG A 14 1.21 0.94 -2.77
CA ARG A 14 1.38 1.52 -1.44
C ARG A 14 1.91 2.95 -1.51
N ASP A 15 2.96 3.20 -2.28
CA ASP A 15 3.57 4.54 -2.36
C ASP A 15 2.64 5.53 -3.07
N ALA A 16 1.86 5.06 -4.05
CA ALA A 16 0.85 5.84 -4.73
C ALA A 16 -0.32 6.27 -3.82
N THR A 17 -0.46 5.71 -2.60
CA THR A 17 -1.49 6.20 -1.67
C THR A 17 -1.12 7.51 -1.01
N ILE A 18 0.18 7.85 -0.93
CA ILE A 18 0.68 9.02 -0.20
C ILE A 18 -0.03 10.32 -0.61
N PRO A 19 -0.19 10.67 -1.89
CA PRO A 19 -0.86 11.92 -2.27
C PRO A 19 -2.39 11.86 -2.18
N LEU A 20 -3.00 10.72 -1.85
CA LEU A 20 -4.45 10.56 -1.90
C LEU A 20 -5.14 11.16 -0.67
N VAL A 21 -6.27 11.84 -0.90
CA VAL A 21 -7.23 12.17 0.16
C VAL A 21 -8.10 10.94 0.44
N ALA A 22 -8.07 10.45 1.67
CA ALA A 22 -8.79 9.25 2.07
C ALA A 22 -10.31 9.45 2.00
N ARG A 23 -11.00 8.56 1.26
CA ARG A 23 -12.48 8.55 1.14
C ARG A 23 -13.16 7.47 1.98
N LYS A 24 -12.38 6.54 2.56
CA LYS A 24 -12.87 5.40 3.35
C LYS A 24 -12.00 5.21 4.59
N GLY A 25 -12.55 4.52 5.60
CA GLY A 25 -11.83 4.17 6.83
C GLY A 25 -11.67 5.35 7.80
N ARG A 26 -10.89 5.16 8.88
CA ARG A 26 -10.70 6.20 9.92
C ARG A 26 -9.93 7.42 9.40
N ALA A 27 -9.07 7.23 8.40
CA ALA A 27 -8.31 8.32 7.79
C ALA A 27 -9.21 9.34 7.07
N SER A 28 -10.40 8.93 6.60
CA SER A 28 -11.32 9.87 5.93
C SER A 28 -11.89 10.92 6.88
N TYR A 29 -11.83 10.71 8.20
CA TYR A 29 -12.24 11.71 9.20
C TYR A 29 -11.34 12.95 9.19
N LEU A 30 -10.12 12.84 8.63
CA LEU A 30 -9.15 13.93 8.57
C LEU A 30 -9.29 14.79 7.31
N GLY A 31 -10.10 14.38 6.33
CA GLY A 31 -10.25 15.10 5.06
C GLY A 31 -8.91 15.32 4.36
N GLU A 32 -8.68 16.53 3.87
CA GLU A 32 -7.44 16.95 3.19
C GLU A 32 -6.16 16.65 4.00
N ARG A 33 -6.25 16.61 5.33
CA ARG A 33 -5.09 16.30 6.20
C ARG A 33 -4.63 14.85 6.10
N SER A 34 -5.40 13.98 5.46
CA SER A 34 -4.99 12.59 5.19
C SER A 34 -3.97 12.49 4.05
N ALA A 35 -3.94 13.44 3.12
CA ALA A 35 -2.94 13.48 2.06
C ALA A 35 -1.53 13.66 2.66
N GLY A 36 -0.53 13.17 1.94
CA GLY A 36 0.87 13.13 2.39
C GLY A 36 1.20 11.95 3.31
N HIS A 37 0.24 11.07 3.62
CA HIS A 37 0.45 9.93 4.51
C HIS A 37 0.21 8.61 3.78
N GLN A 38 1.15 7.67 3.93
CA GLN A 38 1.00 6.32 3.39
C GLN A 38 -0.13 5.58 4.10
N ASP A 39 -0.96 4.84 3.35
CA ASP A 39 -2.06 4.07 3.91
C ASP A 39 -1.54 2.79 4.59
N PRO A 40 -1.83 2.55 5.88
CA PRO A 40 -1.33 1.38 6.59
C PRO A 40 -1.90 0.05 6.05
N GLY A 41 -3.09 0.06 5.46
CA GLY A 41 -3.68 -1.12 4.81
C GLY A 41 -2.90 -1.52 3.55
N ALA A 42 -2.62 -0.56 2.68
CA ALA A 42 -1.79 -0.74 1.51
C ALA A 42 -0.36 -1.18 1.88
N THR A 43 0.21 -0.63 2.96
CA THR A 43 1.52 -1.07 3.48
C THR A 43 1.50 -2.52 3.92
N SER A 44 0.48 -2.93 4.67
CA SER A 44 0.32 -4.32 5.09
C SER A 44 0.22 -5.28 3.89
N MET A 45 -0.51 -4.89 2.84
CA MET A 45 -0.61 -5.68 1.61
C MET A 45 0.74 -5.80 0.90
N ALA A 46 1.51 -4.71 0.81
CA ALA A 46 2.85 -4.75 0.24
C ALA A 46 3.78 -5.72 0.99
N LEU A 47 3.73 -5.73 2.33
CA LEU A 47 4.50 -6.66 3.16
C LEU A 47 4.10 -8.13 2.93
N LEU A 48 2.81 -8.41 2.73
CA LEU A 48 2.33 -9.75 2.40
C LEU A 48 2.89 -10.24 1.06
N PHE A 49 2.83 -9.40 0.02
CA PHE A 49 3.40 -9.76 -1.28
C PHE A 49 4.92 -9.86 -1.26
N GLU A 50 5.61 -9.01 -0.50
CA GLU A 50 7.06 -9.14 -0.28
C GLU A 50 7.40 -10.49 0.36
N SER A 51 6.65 -10.88 1.39
CA SER A 51 6.83 -12.16 2.07
C SER A 51 6.55 -13.34 1.14
N ALA A 52 5.48 -13.26 0.34
CA ALA A 52 5.17 -14.26 -0.68
C ALA A 52 6.28 -14.35 -1.75
N ALA A 53 6.82 -13.22 -2.22
CA ALA A 53 7.94 -13.22 -3.17
C ALA A 53 9.21 -13.82 -2.59
N ARG A 54 9.46 -13.64 -1.29
CA ARG A 54 10.61 -14.22 -0.59
C ARG A 54 10.47 -15.73 -0.36
N THR A 55 9.24 -16.19 -0.12
CA THR A 55 8.98 -17.57 0.34
C THR A 55 8.56 -18.51 -0.80
N LEU A 56 7.81 -17.98 -1.77
CA LEU A 56 7.15 -18.74 -2.85
C LEU A 56 7.72 -18.42 -4.25
N GLY A 57 8.60 -17.41 -4.37
CA GLY A 57 8.99 -16.79 -5.64
C GLY A 57 10.43 -17.00 -6.06
#